data_AF-A0AAU4EF82-F1
#
_entry.id   AF-A0AAU4EF82-F1
#
_cell.length_a   1.000
_cell.length_b   1.000
_cell.length_c   1.000
_cell.angle_alpha   90.00
_cell.angle_beta   90.00
_cell.angle_gamma   90.00
#
_symmetry.space_group_name_H-M   'P 1'
#
loop_
_entity.id
_entity.type
_entity.pdbx_description
1 polymer ?
#
loop_
_entity_poly.entity_id
_entity_poly.type
_entity_poly.pdbx_seq_one_letter_code
_entity_poly.pdbx_strand_id
1 'polypeptide(L)'
;MTATTLTQVLRDTRPTTGTTRLIVRWDRETGWAHLAIAVPGTEQARFAGFHRFTRGTADAVAAELAAAGCVSAPPLHLDDTLSEIEAVLSHREVSPDAAR
;
A
#
# COMPACT_ATOMS: atom_id res chain seq x y z
N MET A 1 -3.55 -14.26 -13.52
CA MET A 1 -3.41 -12.97 -12.84
C MET A 1 -1.97 -12.51 -13.00
N THR A 2 -1.74 -11.25 -13.38
CA THR A 2 -0.39 -10.69 -13.51
C THR A 2 -0.09 -9.88 -12.26
N ALA A 3 1.02 -10.17 -11.59
CA ALA A 3 1.45 -9.43 -10.42
C ALA A 3 2.05 -8.07 -10.85
N THR A 4 1.50 -7.00 -10.30
CA THR A 4 2.11 -5.67 -10.34
C THR A 4 3.11 -5.54 -9.21
N THR A 5 4.22 -4.85 -9.44
CA THR A 5 5.17 -4.55 -8.36
C THR A 5 4.60 -3.45 -7.47
N LEU A 6 4.78 -3.58 -6.15
CA LEU A 6 4.27 -2.61 -5.19
C LEU A 6 4.84 -1.20 -5.46
N THR A 7 6.12 -1.13 -5.82
CA THR A 7 6.78 0.13 -6.22
C THR A 7 6.17 0.77 -7.47
N GLN A 8 5.71 -0.03 -8.44
CA GLN A 8 5.05 0.50 -9.64
C GLN A 8 3.67 1.08 -9.30
N VAL A 9 2.87 0.37 -8.51
CA VAL A 9 1.59 0.88 -7.99
C VAL A 9 1.78 2.21 -7.26
N LEU A 10 2.77 2.27 -6.37
CA LEU A 10 3.06 3.50 -5.62
C LEU A 10 3.57 4.64 -6.51
N ARG A 11 4.30 4.34 -7.60
CA ARG A 11 4.79 5.36 -8.55
C ARG A 11 3.65 5.95 -9.36
N ASP A 12 2.79 5.11 -9.92
CA ASP A 12 1.69 5.54 -10.79
C ASP A 12 0.63 6.33 -10.03
N THR A 13 0.62 6.21 -8.71
CA THR A 13 -0.39 6.83 -7.86
C THR A 13 0.14 7.93 -6.97
N ARG A 14 1.37 8.42 -7.22
CA ARG A 14 1.86 9.61 -6.51
C ARG A 14 0.94 10.80 -6.80
N PRO A 15 0.20 11.32 -5.81
CA PRO A 15 -0.54 12.54 -5.97
C PRO A 15 0.45 13.70 -6.09
N THR A 16 0.07 14.70 -6.85
CA THR A 16 0.79 15.98 -6.96
C THR A 16 0.79 16.77 -5.65
N THR A 17 -0.15 16.47 -4.73
CA THR A 17 -0.27 17.08 -3.40
C THR A 17 -0.94 16.12 -2.40
N GLY A 18 -0.37 15.97 -1.20
CA GLY A 18 -1.00 15.28 -0.06
C GLY A 18 -0.48 13.87 0.21
N THR A 19 -1.06 13.24 1.24
CA THR A 19 -0.69 11.91 1.73
C THR A 19 -1.44 10.82 0.97
N THR A 20 -0.70 9.87 0.38
CA THR A 20 -1.31 8.71 -0.33
C THR A 20 -1.60 7.58 0.65
N ARG A 21 -2.84 7.11 0.71
CA ARG A 21 -3.25 5.93 1.49
C ARG A 21 -3.48 4.74 0.56
N LEU A 22 -2.71 3.70 0.76
CA LEU A 22 -2.82 2.39 0.12
C LEU A 22 -3.57 1.45 1.07
N ILE A 23 -4.58 0.77 0.56
CA ILE A 23 -5.31 -0.31 1.22
C ILE A 23 -4.85 -1.60 0.57
N VAL A 24 -4.30 -2.49 1.38
CA VAL A 24 -3.80 -3.79 0.95
C VAL A 24 -4.66 -4.86 1.59
N ARG A 25 -5.43 -5.58 0.76
CA ARG A 25 -6.17 -6.75 1.23
C ARG A 25 -5.54 -8.00 0.66
N TRP A 26 -5.07 -8.90 1.51
CA TRP A 26 -4.37 -10.10 1.08
C TRP A 26 -4.96 -11.35 1.69
N ASP A 27 -4.84 -12.44 0.93
CA ASP A 27 -5.14 -13.79 1.37
C ASP A 27 -3.88 -14.39 2.01
N ARG A 28 -4.02 -14.84 3.26
CA ARG A 28 -2.93 -15.34 4.10
C ARG A 28 -2.40 -16.70 3.65
N GLU A 29 -3.19 -17.49 2.93
CA GLU A 29 -2.80 -18.81 2.46
C GLU A 29 -1.94 -18.73 1.20
N THR A 30 -2.34 -17.84 0.28
CA THR A 30 -1.74 -17.74 -1.06
C THR A 30 -0.75 -16.58 -1.20
N GLY A 31 -0.84 -15.58 -0.32
CA GLY A 31 -0.07 -14.34 -0.36
C GLY A 31 -0.52 -13.36 -1.43
N TRP A 32 -1.59 -13.66 -2.17
CA TRP A 32 -2.14 -12.74 -3.17
C TRP A 32 -2.86 -11.58 -2.51
N ALA A 33 -2.64 -10.39 -3.05
CA ALA A 33 -3.18 -9.16 -2.53
C ALA A 33 -3.81 -8.30 -3.61
N HIS A 34 -4.95 -7.72 -3.25
CA HIS A 34 -5.60 -6.64 -3.97
C HIS A 34 -5.13 -5.31 -3.38
N LEU A 35 -4.59 -4.45 -4.26
CA LEU A 35 -4.11 -3.13 -3.91
C LEU A 35 -5.13 -2.09 -4.37
N ALA A 36 -5.57 -1.24 -3.46
CA ALA A 36 -6.46 -0.12 -3.75
C ALA A 36 -5.94 1.15 -3.09
N ILE A 37 -6.24 2.31 -3.67
CA ILE A 37 -5.74 3.61 -3.20
C ILE A 37 -6.92 4.48 -2.84
N ALA A 38 -6.94 4.96 -1.60
CA ALA A 38 -8.00 5.82 -1.11
C ALA A 38 -7.99 7.14 -1.89
N VAL A 39 -9.17 7.56 -2.36
CA VAL A 39 -9.35 8.82 -3.08
C VAL A 39 -9.56 9.93 -2.05
N PRO A 40 -8.64 10.93 -1.96
CA PRO A 40 -8.73 11.98 -0.95
C PRO A 40 -10.08 12.70 -0.95
N GLY A 41 -10.62 12.96 0.24
CA GLY A 41 -11.91 13.65 0.41
C GLY A 41 -13.14 12.79 0.09
N THR A 42 -12.96 11.48 -0.11
CA THR A 42 -14.06 10.53 -0.35
C THR A 42 -13.89 9.27 0.48
N GLU A 43 -14.96 8.49 0.63
CA GLU A 43 -14.92 7.13 1.18
C GLU A 43 -14.60 6.06 0.12
N GLN A 44 -14.19 6.48 -1.09
CA GLN A 44 -13.91 5.57 -2.19
C GLN A 44 -12.44 5.19 -2.26
N ALA A 45 -12.17 3.97 -2.74
CA ALA A 45 -10.84 3.51 -3.09
C ALA A 45 -10.81 3.07 -4.55
N ARG A 46 -9.75 3.45 -5.27
CA ARG A 46 -9.52 3.06 -6.65
C ARG A 46 -8.63 1.82 -6.70
N PHE A 47 -9.03 0.82 -7.47
CA PHE A 47 -8.18 -0.33 -7.76
C PHE A 47 -6.86 0.10 -8.41
N ALA A 48 -5.75 -0.41 -7.88
CA ALA A 48 -4.40 -0.08 -8.32
C ALA A 48 -3.61 -1.27 -8.86
N GLY A 49 -3.95 -2.50 -8.46
CA GLY A 49 -3.35 -3.70 -9.02
C GLY A 49 -3.40 -4.91 -8.10
N PHE A 50 -2.80 -6.01 -8.56
CA PHE A 50 -2.56 -7.19 -7.75
C PHE A 50 -1.09 -7.27 -7.38
N HIS A 51 -0.79 -7.74 -6.18
CA HIS A 51 0.58 -8.06 -5.77
C HIS A 51 0.59 -9.41 -5.09
N ARG A 52 1.71 -10.12 -5.16
CA ARG A 52 1.88 -11.37 -4.42
C ARG A 52 3.03 -11.19 -3.45
N PHE A 53 2.70 -11.15 -2.17
CA PHE A 53 3.67 -11.10 -1.10
C PHE A 53 4.41 -12.42 -0.99
N THR A 54 5.65 -12.35 -0.54
CA THR A 54 6.54 -13.50 -0.41
C THR A 54 6.01 -14.50 0.63
N ARG A 55 5.30 -13.99 1.64
CA ARG A 55 4.59 -14.76 2.67
C ARG A 55 3.28 -14.07 3.01
N GLY A 56 2.24 -14.84 3.30
CA GLY A 56 0.93 -14.32 3.68
C GLY A 56 0.81 -13.85 5.14
N THR A 57 1.93 -13.69 5.87
CA THR A 57 1.91 -13.20 7.26
C THR A 57 1.90 -11.68 7.29
N ALA A 58 1.24 -11.09 8.30
CA ALA A 58 1.17 -9.64 8.43
C ALA A 58 2.54 -8.97 8.54
N ASP A 59 3.49 -9.58 9.28
CA ASP A 59 4.86 -9.05 9.38
C ASP A 59 5.58 -9.01 8.04
N ALA A 60 5.38 -10.02 7.19
CA ALA A 60 6.00 -10.04 5.87
C ALA A 60 5.41 -8.96 4.96
N VAL A 61 4.09 -8.80 4.98
CA VAL A 61 3.39 -7.74 4.25
C VAL A 61 3.86 -6.37 4.73
N ALA A 62 3.94 -6.13 6.04
CA ALA A 62 4.42 -4.88 6.61
C ALA A 62 5.89 -4.60 6.25
N ALA A 63 6.76 -5.63 6.27
CA ALA A 63 8.15 -5.49 5.88
C ALA A 63 8.31 -5.14 4.39
N GLU A 64 7.52 -5.74 3.51
CA GLU A 64 7.53 -5.42 2.07
C GLU A 64 6.99 -4.01 1.80
N LEU A 65 5.95 -3.59 2.54
CA LEU A 65 5.44 -2.21 2.50
C LEU A 65 6.50 -1.20 2.97
N ALA A 66 7.20 -1.50 4.07
CA ALA A 66 8.27 -0.67 4.59
C ALA A 66 9.46 -0.57 3.61
N ALA A 67 9.84 -1.67 2.98
CA ALA A 67 10.86 -1.69 1.93
C ALA A 67 10.47 -0.84 0.70
N ALA A 68 9.17 -0.67 0.45
CA ALA A 68 8.65 0.21 -0.59
C ALA A 68 8.50 1.69 -0.13
N GLY A 69 8.84 2.00 1.12
CA GLY A 69 8.78 3.35 1.67
C GLY A 69 7.43 3.74 2.28
N CYS A 70 6.58 2.75 2.58
CA CYS A 70 5.31 2.99 3.26
C CYS A 70 5.42 2.81 4.77
N VAL A 71 4.58 3.54 5.51
CA VAL A 71 4.32 3.29 6.93
C VAL A 71 2.97 2.63 7.06
N SER A 72 2.92 1.40 7.57
CA SER A 72 1.68 0.63 7.70
C SER A 72 1.07 0.72 9.10
N ALA A 73 -0.25 0.76 9.17
CA ALA A 73 -1.01 0.55 10.39
C ALA A 73 -0.99 -0.94 10.79
N PRO A 74 -1.43 -1.30 12.02
CA PRO A 74 -1.66 -2.69 12.37
C PRO A 74 -2.67 -3.36 11.42
N PRO A 75 -2.48 -4.65 11.10
CA PRO A 75 -3.39 -5.39 10.24
C PRO A 75 -4.76 -5.62 10.90
N LEU A 76 -5.80 -5.66 10.09
CA LEU A 76 -7.15 -6.06 10.44
C LEU A 76 -7.45 -7.44 9.84
N HIS A 77 -7.90 -8.39 10.66
CA HIS A 77 -8.36 -9.68 10.17
C HIS A 77 -9.83 -9.58 9.79
N LEU A 78 -10.12 -9.73 8.50
CA LEU A 78 -11.48 -9.65 7.98
C LEU A 78 -12.21 -10.97 8.16
N ASP A 79 -11.50 -12.07 7.94
CA ASP A 79 -11.96 -13.43 8.17
C ASP A 79 -10.78 -14.41 8.41
N ASP A 80 -11.06 -15.70 8.34
CA ASP A 80 -10.13 -16.80 8.59
C ASP A 80 -8.94 -16.87 7.62
N THR A 81 -9.03 -16.26 6.43
CA THR A 81 -7.95 -16.26 5.44
C THR A 81 -7.59 -14.86 4.93
N LEU A 82 -8.51 -13.89 4.94
CA LEU A 82 -8.30 -12.54 4.46
C LEU A 82 -7.88 -11.59 5.59
N SER A 83 -6.94 -10.72 5.24
CA SER A 83 -6.50 -9.63 6.11
C SER A 83 -6.30 -8.35 5.31
N GLU A 84 -6.42 -7.24 6.00
CA GLU A 84 -6.30 -5.90 5.43
C GLU A 84 -5.30 -5.08 6.23
N ILE A 85 -4.52 -4.26 5.53
CA ILE A 85 -3.59 -3.34 6.15
C ILE A 85 -3.60 -2.03 5.37
N GLU A 86 -3.77 -0.94 6.10
CA GLU A 86 -3.61 0.40 5.54
C GLU A 86 -2.14 0.80 5.61
N ALA A 87 -1.65 1.39 4.53
CA ALA A 87 -0.28 1.87 4.44
C ALA A 87 -0.26 3.27 3.83
N VAL A 88 0.58 4.12 4.38
CA VAL A 88 0.72 5.50 3.95
C VAL A 88 2.06 5.66 3.25
N LEU A 89 2.05 6.23 2.05
CA LEU A 89 3.29 6.69 1.43
C LEU A 89 3.70 8.01 2.11
N SER A 90 4.75 7.96 2.91
CA SER A 90 5.34 9.18 3.47
C SER A 90 6.05 9.92 2.33
N HIS A 91 5.39 10.95 1.80
CA HIS A 91 6.08 11.93 0.97
C HIS A 91 7.11 12.61 1.87
N ARG A 92 8.40 12.34 1.65
CA ARG A 92 9.43 13.27 2.09
C ARG A 92 9.15 14.56 1.33
N GLU A 93 8.57 15.54 2.00
CA GLU A 93 8.50 16.90 1.47
C GLU A 93 9.92 17.29 1.10
N VAL A 94 10.23 17.30 -0.20
CA VAL A 94 11.37 18.06 -0.69
C VAL A 94 10.91 19.50 -0.56
N SER A 95 11.17 20.10 0.61
CA SER A 95 11.08 21.55 0.75
C SER A 95 11.97 22.17 -0.34
N PRO A 96 11.43 23.01 -1.23
CA PRO A 96 12.26 23.73 -2.19
C PRO A 96 13.13 24.83 -1.55
N ASP A 97 13.19 24.92 -0.21
CA ASP A 97 13.93 25.94 0.52
C ASP A 97 15.35 25.47 0.90
N ALA A 98 16.17 25.17 -0.10
CA ALA A 98 17.62 24.97 0.10
C ALA A 98 18.46 25.48 -1.08
N ALA A 99 17.89 26.34 -1.92
CA ALA A 99 18.58 27.06 -2.97
C ALA A 99 18.34 28.56 -2.81
N ARG A 100 18.99 29.16 -1.80
CA ARG A 100 19.29 30.58 -1.78
C ARG A 100 20.76 30.77 -1.48
#